data_AF-A0A2E0XZT2-F1
#
_entry.id   AF-A0A2E0XZT2-F1
#
_cell.length_a   1.000
_cell.length_b   1.000
_cell.length_c   1.000
_cell.angle_alpha   90.00
_cell.angle_beta   90.00
_cell.angle_gamma   90.00
#
_symmetry.space_group_name_H-M   'P 1'
#
loop_
_entity.id
_entity.type
_entity.pdbx_description
1 polymer ?
#
loop_
_entity_poly.entity_id
_entity_poly.type
_entity_poly.pdbx_seq_one_letter_code
_entity_poly.pdbx_strand_id
1 'polypeptide(L)'
;MPEPKRTTAEIRNGHQREGFQLEGFTDTQWEMVSVYWIDAESDGGSGWQDPEDMLDYARRPLPIMHTVGLLVYEDAEQVAITDTKGPEEMGSITKIPRIWLKRFDRLGPVSSKLEDRPVMPTHLDDARAC
;
A
#
# COMPACT_ATOMS: atom_id res chain seq x y z
N MET A 1 -8.55 -4.10 41.45
CA MET A 1 -7.90 -4.53 40.20
C MET A 1 -8.24 -3.48 39.14
N PRO A 2 -7.28 -2.78 38.52
CA PRO A 2 -7.58 -1.89 37.42
C PRO A 2 -7.93 -2.71 36.18
N GLU A 3 -9.00 -2.34 35.47
CA GLU A 3 -9.43 -3.01 34.24
C GLU A 3 -8.37 -2.90 33.13
N PRO A 4 -8.16 -3.95 32.32
CA PRO A 4 -7.21 -3.91 31.22
C PRO A 4 -7.71 -2.95 30.14
N LYS A 5 -6.90 -1.94 29.84
CA LYS A 5 -7.15 -0.95 28.78
C LYS A 5 -7.15 -1.67 27.43
N ARG A 6 -8.31 -1.78 26.80
CA ARG A 6 -8.47 -2.27 25.42
C ARG A 6 -7.64 -1.41 24.47
N THR A 7 -6.74 -2.04 23.73
CA THR A 7 -5.96 -1.41 22.66
C THR A 7 -6.87 -1.03 21.50
N THR A 8 -6.62 0.13 20.90
CA THR A 8 -7.40 0.76 19.81
C THR A 8 -7.67 -0.15 18.59
N ALA A 9 -6.93 -1.25 18.45
CA ALA A 9 -7.13 -2.28 17.44
C ALA A 9 -8.47 -3.03 17.56
N GLU A 10 -9.05 -3.17 18.76
CA GLU A 10 -10.26 -3.98 18.99
C GLU A 10 -11.56 -3.31 18.52
N ILE A 11 -11.55 -1.97 18.38
CA ILE A 11 -12.78 -1.19 18.15
C ILE A 11 -13.15 -1.12 16.65
N ARG A 12 -12.22 -1.43 15.73
CA ARG A 12 -12.45 -1.26 14.27
C ARG A 12 -13.02 -2.48 13.54
N ASN A 13 -13.10 -3.64 14.18
CA ASN A 13 -13.56 -4.89 13.54
C ASN A 13 -15.09 -5.07 13.51
N GLY A 14 -15.86 -4.03 13.87
CA GLY A 14 -17.26 -4.18 14.28
C GLY A 14 -18.34 -4.20 13.20
N HIS A 15 -18.04 -4.28 11.90
CA HIS A 15 -19.07 -4.41 10.85
C HIS A 15 -18.74 -5.60 9.94
N GLN A 16 -18.90 -6.81 10.48
CA GLN A 16 -18.99 -8.03 9.68
C GLN A 16 -20.19 -7.90 8.73
N ARG A 17 -19.91 -7.70 7.44
CA ARG A 17 -20.86 -8.08 6.38
C ARG A 17 -21.00 -9.60 6.46
N GLU A 18 -22.22 -10.11 6.50
CA GLU A 18 -22.52 -11.56 6.55
C GLU A 18 -21.62 -12.30 5.55
N GLY A 19 -20.70 -13.10 6.10
CA GLY A 19 -19.46 -13.46 5.43
C GLY A 19 -19.64 -14.51 4.35
N PHE A 20 -19.20 -14.19 3.13
CA PHE A 20 -18.88 -15.18 2.12
C PHE A 20 -17.61 -15.91 2.57
N GLN A 21 -17.76 -17.01 3.31
CA GLN A 21 -16.62 -17.81 3.77
C GLN A 21 -16.18 -18.72 2.62
N LEU A 22 -15.01 -18.44 2.07
CA LEU A 22 -14.37 -19.27 1.05
C LEU A 22 -13.63 -20.42 1.74
N GLU A 23 -13.93 -21.66 1.34
CA GLU A 23 -13.26 -22.85 1.87
C GLU A 23 -11.73 -22.76 1.66
N GLY A 24 -10.96 -23.13 2.68
CA GLY A 24 -9.49 -23.09 2.67
C GLY A 24 -8.86 -21.71 2.92
N PHE A 25 -9.63 -20.61 2.93
CA PHE A 25 -9.08 -19.29 3.23
C PHE A 25 -9.00 -19.03 4.73
N THR A 26 -7.91 -18.38 5.17
CA THR A 26 -7.80 -17.89 6.54
C THR A 26 -8.61 -16.61 6.76
N ASP A 27 -9.23 -16.47 7.94
CA ASP A 27 -10.03 -15.29 8.32
C ASP A 27 -9.21 -14.00 8.46
N THR A 28 -7.88 -14.09 8.41
CA THR A 28 -6.99 -12.93 8.49
C THR A 28 -7.18 -12.04 7.27
N GLN A 29 -7.77 -10.87 7.50
CA GLN A 29 -7.87 -9.80 6.51
C GLN A 29 -6.58 -8.97 6.55
N TRP A 30 -5.94 -8.81 5.40
CA TRP A 30 -4.77 -7.93 5.25
C TRP A 30 -5.21 -6.57 4.74
N GLU A 31 -4.65 -5.50 5.31
CA GLU A 31 -4.90 -4.15 4.84
C GLU A 31 -4.34 -3.97 3.42
N MET A 32 -5.08 -3.29 2.56
CA MET A 32 -4.54 -2.87 1.26
C MET A 32 -3.74 -1.58 1.45
N VAL A 33 -2.55 -1.51 0.87
CA VAL A 33 -1.65 -0.36 1.01
C VAL A 33 -1.16 0.13 -0.34
N SER A 34 -0.88 1.43 -0.43
CA SER A 34 -0.18 2.08 -1.53
C SER A 34 1.11 2.67 -1.00
N VAL A 35 2.24 2.26 -1.57
CA VAL A 35 3.57 2.58 -1.05
C VAL A 35 4.45 3.12 -2.17
N TYR A 36 5.08 4.26 -1.92
CA TYR A 36 6.13 4.81 -2.77
C TYR A 36 7.48 4.61 -2.07
N TRP A 37 8.45 4.00 -2.72
CA TRP A 37 9.72 3.64 -2.10
C TRP A 37 10.89 3.70 -3.09
N ILE A 38 12.11 3.90 -2.59
CA ILE A 38 13.32 3.87 -3.40
C ILE A 38 13.73 2.42 -3.64
N ASP A 39 13.90 2.03 -4.90
CA ASP A 39 14.43 0.71 -5.25
C ASP A 39 15.96 0.77 -5.40
N ALA A 40 16.63 -0.09 -4.65
CA ALA A 40 18.06 -0.31 -4.80
C ALA A 40 18.26 -1.31 -5.93
N GLU A 41 17.96 -0.87 -7.15
CA GLU A 41 18.10 -1.66 -8.35
C GLU A 41 19.55 -2.13 -8.56
N SER A 42 19.71 -3.25 -9.25
CA SER A 42 21.01 -3.78 -9.66
C SER A 42 20.95 -4.15 -11.12
N ASP A 43 21.99 -3.80 -11.87
CA ASP A 43 22.18 -4.25 -13.25
C ASP A 43 23.37 -5.20 -13.34
N GLY A 44 23.20 -6.27 -14.11
CA GLY A 44 24.12 -7.39 -14.17
C GLY A 44 23.48 -8.60 -14.84
N GLY A 45 23.90 -8.89 -16.08
CA GLY A 45 23.47 -10.07 -16.82
C GLY A 45 24.28 -11.32 -16.47
N SER A 46 24.12 -12.37 -17.28
CA SER A 46 24.84 -13.64 -17.12
C SER A 46 26.33 -13.60 -17.49
N GLY A 47 26.85 -12.45 -17.94
CA GLY A 47 28.24 -12.26 -18.38
C GLY A 47 28.91 -11.04 -17.77
N TRP A 48 30.16 -10.77 -18.18
CA TRP A 48 30.88 -9.56 -17.80
C TRP A 48 30.26 -8.33 -18.47
N GLN A 49 30.16 -7.26 -17.70
CA GLN A 49 29.60 -5.98 -18.17
C GLN A 49 30.71 -5.05 -18.62
N ASP A 50 30.40 -4.19 -19.59
CA ASP A 50 31.32 -3.14 -20.00
C ASP A 50 31.49 -2.11 -18.86
N PRO A 51 32.73 -1.74 -18.47
CA PRO A 51 32.94 -0.80 -17.38
C PRO A 51 32.34 0.59 -17.62
N GLU A 52 32.32 1.09 -18.84
CA GLU A 52 31.77 2.42 -19.15
C GLU A 52 30.24 2.41 -18.99
N ASP A 53 29.58 1.37 -19.52
CA ASP A 53 28.13 1.18 -19.37
C ASP A 53 27.73 1.08 -17.89
N MET A 54 28.50 0.35 -17.09
CA MET A 54 28.22 0.19 -15.66
C MET A 54 28.47 1.47 -14.86
N LEU A 55 29.48 2.27 -15.23
CA LEU A 55 29.71 3.58 -14.62
C LEU A 55 28.59 4.56 -14.93
N ASP A 56 28.03 4.49 -16.15
CA ASP A 56 26.90 5.31 -16.53
C ASP A 56 25.60 4.85 -15.87
N TYR A 57 25.38 3.54 -15.70
CA TYR A 57 24.28 3.00 -14.90
C TYR A 57 24.37 3.46 -13.44
N ALA A 58 25.55 3.34 -12.81
CA ALA A 58 25.76 3.68 -11.40
C ALA A 58 25.50 5.15 -11.06
N ARG A 59 25.53 6.06 -12.05
CA ARG A 59 25.23 7.48 -11.88
C ARG A 59 23.74 7.80 -11.99
N ARG A 60 22.91 6.85 -12.44
CA ARG A 60 21.47 7.07 -12.58
C ARG A 60 20.85 7.23 -11.19
N PRO A 61 19.87 8.15 -11.04
CA PRO A 61 19.15 8.26 -9.78
C PRO A 61 18.35 6.98 -9.53
N LEU A 62 18.33 6.52 -8.28
CA LEU A 62 17.51 5.37 -7.89
C LEU A 62 16.03 5.65 -8.19
N PRO A 63 15.32 4.72 -8.86
CA PRO A 63 13.93 4.92 -9.20
C PRO A 63 13.04 4.89 -7.95
N ILE A 64 11.91 5.61 -8.03
CA ILE A 64 10.84 5.51 -7.04
C ILE A 64 9.79 4.54 -7.58
N MET A 65 9.61 3.45 -6.87
CA MET A 65 8.62 2.44 -7.19
C MET A 65 7.31 2.76 -6.49
N HIS A 66 6.20 2.54 -7.20
CA HIS A 66 4.85 2.60 -6.63
C HIS A 66 4.28 1.18 -6.57
N THR A 67 4.08 0.67 -5.36
CA THR A 67 3.56 -0.67 -5.12
C THR A 67 2.20 -0.57 -4.41
N VAL A 68 1.22 -1.29 -4.93
CA VAL A 68 -0.09 -1.47 -4.30
C VAL A 68 -0.29 -2.96 -4.02
N GLY A 69 -0.66 -3.31 -2.79
CA GLY A 69 -0.84 -4.71 -2.42
C GLY A 69 -1.36 -4.91 -1.00
N LEU A 70 -1.34 -6.16 -0.55
CA LEU A 70 -1.79 -6.60 0.77
C LEU A 70 -0.62 -6.54 1.75
N LEU A 71 -0.81 -5.84 2.88
CA LEU A 71 0.18 -5.72 3.94
C LEU A 71 0.24 -7.01 4.77
N VAL A 72 1.30 -7.78 4.58
CA VAL A 72 1.52 -9.08 5.25
C VAL A 72 2.19 -8.88 6.60
N TYR A 73 3.15 -7.96 6.70
CA TYR A 73 3.90 -7.70 7.91
C TYR A 73 4.42 -6.26 7.97
N GLU A 74 4.51 -5.70 9.17
CA GLU A 74 5.00 -4.35 9.43
C GLU A 74 5.64 -4.28 10.82
N ASP A 75 6.87 -3.77 10.90
CA ASP A 75 7.53 -3.45 12.17
C ASP A 75 8.27 -2.10 12.07
N ALA A 76 9.25 -1.83 12.93
CA ALA A 76 10.02 -0.58 12.89
C ALA A 76 11.00 -0.48 11.71
N GLU A 77 11.42 -1.61 11.14
CA GLU A 77 12.50 -1.69 10.16
C GLU A 77 11.98 -1.89 8.74
N GLN A 78 10.84 -2.57 8.58
CA GLN A 78 10.35 -2.99 7.27
C GLN A 78 8.83 -3.03 7.14
N VAL A 79 8.39 -3.03 5.88
CA VAL A 79 7.04 -3.46 5.46
C VAL A 79 7.18 -4.62 4.47
N ALA A 80 6.27 -5.58 4.52
CA ALA A 80 6.23 -6.73 3.61
C ALA A 80 4.87 -6.78 2.92
N ILE A 81 4.87 -6.80 1.59
CA ILE A 81 3.68 -6.69 0.75
C ILE A 81 3.62 -7.87 -0.22
N THR A 82 2.42 -8.40 -0.46
CA THR A 82 2.14 -9.34 -1.56
C THR A 82 1.01 -8.81 -2.43
N ASP A 83 0.93 -9.24 -3.68
CA ASP A 83 -0.18 -8.93 -4.58
C ASP A 83 -1.32 -9.97 -4.49
N THR A 84 -1.04 -11.18 -4.02
CA THR A 84 -1.95 -12.32 -4.11
C THR A 84 -1.90 -13.18 -2.84
N LYS A 85 -3.08 -13.50 -2.28
CA LYS A 85 -3.25 -14.46 -1.17
C LYS A 85 -4.19 -15.58 -1.62
N GLY A 86 -3.68 -16.80 -1.72
CA GLY A 86 -4.46 -18.02 -1.89
C GLY A 86 -4.73 -18.73 -0.56
N PRO A 87 -5.44 -19.87 -0.58
CA PRO A 87 -5.72 -20.67 0.61
C PRO A 87 -4.46 -21.36 1.16
N GLU A 88 -3.58 -21.84 0.27
CA GLU A 88 -2.36 -22.59 0.63
C GLU A 88 -1.06 -21.92 0.11
N GLU A 89 -1.17 -21.11 -0.95
CA GLU A 89 -0.05 -20.44 -1.60
C GLU A 89 -0.27 -18.92 -1.68
N MET A 90 0.80 -18.15 -1.88
CA MET A 90 0.75 -16.69 -2.03
C MET A 90 1.71 -16.21 -3.11
N GLY A 91 1.45 -15.00 -3.62
CA GLY A 91 2.38 -14.31 -4.50
C GLY A 91 3.69 -13.97 -3.79
N SER A 92 4.69 -13.52 -4.54
CA SER A 92 5.97 -13.11 -3.97
C SER A 92 5.80 -12.04 -2.89
N ILE A 93 6.66 -12.10 -1.86
CA ILE A 93 6.74 -11.06 -0.83
C ILE A 93 7.81 -10.04 -1.22
N THR A 94 7.40 -8.78 -1.35
CA THR A 94 8.32 -7.65 -1.45
C THR A 94 8.56 -7.07 -0.06
N LYS A 95 9.79 -7.23 0.44
CA LYS A 95 10.23 -6.60 1.69
C LYS A 95 10.86 -5.24 1.38
N ILE A 96 10.35 -4.18 2.01
CA ILE A 96 10.79 -2.81 1.78
C ILE A 96 11.26 -2.23 3.11
N PRO A 97 12.54 -1.83 3.25
CA PRO A 97 13.01 -1.13 4.43
C PRO A 97 12.25 0.18 4.63
N ARG A 98 11.81 0.46 5.85
CA ARG A 98 11.06 1.69 6.18
C ARG A 98 11.82 2.96 5.83
N ILE A 99 13.14 2.92 6.01
CA ILE A 99 14.03 4.05 5.70
C ILE A 99 14.03 4.41 4.21
N TRP A 100 13.55 3.53 3.33
CA TRP A 100 13.46 3.76 1.89
C TRP A 100 12.06 4.20 1.44
N LEU A 101 11.09 4.22 2.36
CA LEU A 101 9.74 4.69 2.06
C LEU A 101 9.76 6.21 1.83
N LYS A 102 9.13 6.63 0.73
CA LYS A 102 8.77 8.02 0.46
C LYS A 102 7.36 8.34 0.91
N ARG A 103 6.45 7.37 0.81
CA ARG A 103 5.04 7.50 1.22
C ARG A 103 4.42 6.14 1.49
N PHE A 104 3.54 6.08 2.48
CA PHE A 104 2.81 4.87 2.87
C PHE A 104 1.36 5.23 3.20
N ASP A 105 0.42 4.78 2.39
CA ASP A 105 -1.02 5.00 2.58
C ASP A 105 -1.73 3.66 2.79
N ARG A 106 -2.55 3.57 3.84
CA ARG A 106 -3.55 2.50 3.97
C ARG A 106 -4.77 2.86 3.12
N LEU A 107 -5.22 1.93 2.29
CA LEU A 107 -6.34 2.11 1.39
C LEU A 107 -7.62 1.55 2.02
N GLY A 108 -8.71 2.30 1.88
CA GLY A 108 -10.06 1.88 2.25
C GLY A 108 -10.96 1.78 1.02
N PRO A 109 -12.16 1.18 1.16
CA PRO A 109 -13.14 1.09 0.09
C PRO A 109 -13.51 2.47 -0.48
N VAL A 110 -13.73 2.57 -1.79
CA VAL A 110 -14.02 3.85 -2.49
C VAL A 110 -15.21 4.60 -1.88
N SER A 111 -16.21 3.89 -1.35
CA SER A 111 -17.38 4.49 -0.68
C SER A 111 -17.00 5.40 0.49
N SER A 112 -15.88 5.14 1.15
CA SER A 112 -15.38 5.98 2.25
C SER A 112 -14.81 7.34 1.82
N LYS A 113 -14.54 7.54 0.51
CA LYS A 113 -13.94 8.78 -0.02
C LYS A 113 -14.92 9.71 -0.75
N LEU A 114 -16.15 9.26 -0.98
CA LEU A 114 -17.19 10.08 -1.64
C LEU A 114 -17.86 11.08 -0.69
N GLU A 115 -17.84 10.81 0.62
CA GLU A 115 -18.44 11.66 1.64
C GLU A 115 -17.57 12.89 2.00
N ASP A 116 -16.29 12.85 1.66
CA ASP A 116 -15.30 13.89 1.98
C ASP A 116 -15.03 14.91 0.85
N ARG A 117 -15.79 14.87 -0.26
CA ARG A 117 -15.66 15.93 -1.28
C ARG A 117 -16.34 17.21 -0.76
N PRO A 118 -15.61 18.33 -0.58
CA PRO A 118 -16.26 19.60 -0.32
C PRO A 118 -17.15 19.95 -1.51
N VAL A 119 -18.44 20.15 -1.25
CA VAL A 119 -19.39 20.69 -2.23
C VAL A 119 -18.92 22.09 -2.58
N MET A 120 -18.32 22.25 -3.76
CA MET A 120 -18.00 23.58 -4.28
C MET A 120 -19.31 24.30 -4.60
N PRO A 121 -19.50 25.55 -4.16
CA PRO A 121 -20.69 26.31 -4.53
C PRO A 121 -20.69 26.51 -6.04
N THR A 122 -21.69 25.95 -6.70
CA THR A 122 -22.02 26.25 -8.09
C THR A 122 -22.47 27.71 -8.15
N HIS A 123 -21.63 28.59 -8.70
CA HIS A 123 -22.08 29.92 -9.10
C HIS A 123 -23.10 29.75 -10.24
N LEU A 124 -24.39 29.88 -9.90
CA LEU A 124 -25.41 30.28 -10.85
C LEU A 124 -25.17 31.76 -11.14
N ASP A 125 -24.50 32.07 -12.24
CA ASP A 125 -24.59 33.40 -12.82
C ASP A 125 -25.91 33.50 -13.57
N ASP A 126 -26.88 34.06 -12.85
CA ASP A 126 -28.16 34.54 -13.34
C ASP A 126 -27.88 35.75 -14.25
N ALA A 127 -27.62 35.49 -15.54
CA ALA A 127 -27.61 36.53 -16.55
C ALA A 127 -29.05 36.99 -16.82
N ARG A 128 -29.59 37.78 -15.89
CA ARG A 128 -30.78 38.59 -16.14
C ARG A 128 -30.39 39.81 -16.96
N ALA A 129 -31.12 39.93 -18.06
CA ALA A 129 -31.15 41.07 -18.95
C ALA A 129 -31.30 42.40 -18.21
N CYS A 130 -30.52 43.39 -18.65
CA CYS A 130 -30.92 44.79 -18.85
C CYS A 130 -29.89 45.48 -19.75
#